data_AF-A0A426GKZ5-F1
#
_entry.id   AF-A0A426GKZ5-F1
#
_cell.length_a   1.000
_cell.length_b   1.000
_cell.length_c   1.000
_cell.angle_alpha   90.00
_cell.angle_beta   90.00
_cell.angle_gamma   90.00
#
_symmetry.space_group_name_H-M   'P 1'
#
loop_
_entity.id
_entity.type
_entity.pdbx_description
1 polymer ?
#
loop_
_entity_poly.entity_id
_entity_poly.type
_entity_poly.pdbx_seq_one_letter_code
_entity_poly.pdbx_strand_id
1 'polypeptide(L)'
;MNHVARSGAARALAPVAANQSEAEKKAHQIAEIDRLCVAPVRRAREAWFGTKSDSFSIALAARNARWDAAGFVANNPPERCAKQREYLEANLAQIVSREQAEQVLITMKAACSAKPSRNQSGVIIGRLIDSFPNARPHSAVTYRENLVHLCEVDGYSPAVVALACDAIMRDPTNEFLPAPAVFLAACKKQHDELRTVHRHAWMTLEGRVALETSLAEMTAAETGNVPALPIPLDPTMIPPLAPERSAFV
;
A
#
# COMPACT_ATOMS: atom_id res chain seq x y z
N MET A 1 7.58 29.51 2.22
CA MET A 1 6.53 28.70 2.87
C MET A 1 7.15 27.38 3.27
N ASN A 2 7.22 27.13 4.58
CA ASN A 2 7.93 25.99 5.17
C ASN A 2 7.18 24.69 4.91
N HIS A 3 7.63 23.88 3.95
CA HIS A 3 7.25 22.48 3.87
C HIS A 3 7.94 21.74 5.01
N VAL A 4 7.19 21.48 6.08
CA VAL A 4 7.58 20.53 7.12
C VAL A 4 7.64 19.16 6.46
N ALA A 5 8.86 18.71 6.18
CA ALA A 5 9.16 17.31 5.94
C ALA A 5 8.70 16.50 7.16
N ARG A 6 7.48 15.95 7.10
CA ARG A 6 7.06 14.89 8.02
C ARG A 6 7.73 13.61 7.53
N SER A 7 9.03 13.51 7.84
CA SER A 7 9.76 12.27 7.71
C SER A 7 9.00 11.18 8.46
N GLY A 8 9.00 9.97 7.90
CA GLY A 8 8.43 8.77 8.51
C GLY A 8 9.18 8.38 9.78
N ALA A 9 9.07 9.22 10.81
CA ALA A 9 9.37 8.84 12.17
C ALA A 9 8.49 7.64 12.47
N ALA A 10 9.11 6.49 12.71
CA ALA A 10 8.47 5.38 13.38
C ALA A 10 7.70 5.98 14.57
N ARG A 11 6.37 6.05 14.46
CA ARG A 11 5.54 6.55 15.54
C ARG A 11 5.79 5.61 16.71
N ALA A 12 6.58 6.08 17.67
CA ALA A 12 6.87 5.34 18.87
C ALA A 12 5.54 4.97 19.52
N LEU A 13 5.44 3.73 20.00
CA LEU A 13 4.31 3.32 20.83
C LEU A 13 4.18 4.32 21.99
N ALA A 14 2.96 4.74 22.30
CA ALA A 14 2.73 5.67 23.39
C ALA A 14 3.25 5.07 24.70
N PRO A 15 3.87 5.88 25.59
CA PRO A 15 4.36 5.38 26.86
C PRO A 15 3.20 4.85 27.69
N VAL A 16 3.34 3.60 28.13
CA VAL A 16 2.39 2.91 29.00
C VAL A 16 2.47 3.54 30.39
N ALA A 17 1.32 3.96 30.96
CA ALA A 17 1.29 4.60 32.26
C ALA A 17 1.77 3.62 33.36
N ALA A 18 2.58 4.12 34.31
CA ALA A 18 3.25 3.30 35.33
C ALA A 18 2.29 2.50 36.25
N ASN A 19 1.03 2.93 36.34
CA ASN A 19 0.02 2.34 37.23
C ASN A 19 -0.94 1.36 36.54
N GLN A 20 -0.71 1.01 35.28
CA GLN A 20 -1.55 0.05 34.57
C GLN A 20 -1.23 -1.38 35.01
N SER A 21 -2.26 -2.20 35.21
CA SER A 21 -2.12 -3.65 35.34
C SER A 21 -1.50 -4.24 34.07
N GLU A 22 -0.77 -5.34 34.17
CA GLU A 22 -0.17 -6.02 33.01
C GLU A 22 -1.20 -6.33 31.90
N ALA A 23 -2.47 -6.58 32.28
CA ALA A 23 -3.58 -6.76 31.35
C ALA A 23 -3.92 -5.48 30.56
N GLU A 24 -3.94 -4.32 31.22
CA GLU A 24 -4.18 -3.02 30.58
C GLU A 24 -3.02 -2.59 29.67
N LYS A 25 -1.77 -2.84 30.09
CA LYS A 25 -0.58 -2.59 29.27
C LYS A 25 -0.64 -3.39 27.96
N LYS A 26 -1.02 -4.68 28.07
CA LYS A 26 -1.19 -5.59 26.94
C LYS A 26 -2.32 -5.11 26.02
N ALA A 27 -3.48 -4.75 26.56
CA ALA A 27 -4.61 -4.24 25.78
C ALA A 27 -4.27 -2.93 25.04
N HIS A 28 -3.50 -2.04 25.67
CA HIS A 28 -3.04 -0.80 25.05
C HIS A 28 -2.08 -1.07 23.87
N GLN A 29 -1.06 -1.91 24.07
CA GLN A 29 -0.13 -2.30 23.00
C GLN A 29 -0.85 -2.97 21.83
N ILE A 30 -1.87 -3.78 22.13
CA ILE A 30 -2.74 -4.43 21.13
C ILE A 30 -3.50 -3.41 20.28
N ALA A 31 -4.17 -2.45 20.91
CA ALA A 31 -4.90 -1.39 20.22
C ALA A 31 -3.94 -0.54 19.38
N GLU A 32 -2.73 -0.34 19.87
CA GLU A 32 -1.74 0.48 19.16
C GLU A 32 -1.13 -0.23 17.95
N ILE A 33 -0.88 -1.54 18.02
CA ILE A 33 -0.46 -2.34 16.86
C ILE A 33 -1.55 -2.34 15.78
N ASP A 34 -2.82 -2.55 16.13
CA ASP A 34 -3.90 -2.49 15.15
C ASP A 34 -3.99 -1.10 14.52
N ARG A 35 -3.92 -0.05 15.34
CA ARG A 35 -3.94 1.35 14.89
C ARG A 35 -2.76 1.73 13.99
N LEU A 36 -1.56 1.24 14.28
CA LEU A 36 -0.32 1.64 13.59
C LEU A 36 0.00 0.77 12.38
N CYS A 37 -0.31 -0.53 12.43
CA CYS A 37 0.11 -1.48 11.42
C CYS A 37 -1.03 -1.92 10.49
N VAL A 38 -2.21 -2.23 11.05
CA VAL A 38 -3.27 -2.92 10.30
C VAL A 38 -4.32 -1.95 9.75
N ALA A 39 -4.85 -1.08 10.61
CA ALA A 39 -5.89 -0.12 10.23
C ALA A 39 -5.49 0.81 9.08
N PRO A 40 -4.26 1.36 9.02
CA PRO A 40 -3.84 2.21 7.90
C PRO A 40 -3.82 1.44 6.58
N VAL A 41 -3.33 0.20 6.59
CA VAL A 41 -3.29 -0.67 5.41
C VAL A 41 -4.71 -1.03 4.95
N ARG A 42 -5.60 -1.42 5.86
CA ARG A 42 -6.99 -1.74 5.50
C ARG A 42 -7.70 -0.54 4.89
N ARG A 43 -7.60 0.65 5.48
CA ARG A 43 -8.19 1.87 4.93
C ARG A 43 -7.63 2.22 3.55
N ALA A 44 -6.32 2.06 3.37
CA ALA A 44 -5.70 2.30 2.07
C ALA A 44 -6.12 1.25 1.01
N ARG A 45 -6.30 -0.02 1.41
CA ARG A 45 -6.87 -1.06 0.53
C ARG A 45 -8.33 -0.77 0.19
N GLU A 46 -9.15 -0.39 1.17
CA GLU A 46 -10.55 -0.03 0.96
C GLU A 46 -10.68 1.19 0.05
N ALA A 47 -9.86 2.23 0.25
CA ALA A 47 -9.80 3.37 -0.64
C ALA A 47 -9.39 2.96 -2.06
N TRP A 48 -8.45 2.02 -2.19
CA TRP A 48 -7.98 1.51 -3.48
C TRP A 48 -9.06 0.69 -4.20
N PHE A 49 -9.59 -0.35 -3.56
CA PHE A 49 -10.57 -1.27 -4.15
C PHE A 49 -11.99 -0.71 -4.19
N GLY A 50 -12.29 0.31 -3.39
CA GLY A 50 -13.55 1.05 -3.44
C GLY A 50 -13.65 2.00 -4.64
N THR A 51 -12.56 2.22 -5.38
CA THR A 51 -12.59 2.96 -6.64
C THR A 51 -13.10 2.09 -7.79
N LYS A 52 -13.65 2.73 -8.84
CA LYS A 52 -14.20 2.05 -10.02
C LYS A 52 -13.18 1.03 -10.57
N SER A 53 -13.65 -0.19 -10.81
CA SER A 53 -12.92 -1.34 -11.39
C SER A 53 -11.91 -0.95 -12.47
N ASP A 54 -12.26 0.03 -13.30
CA ASP A 54 -11.53 0.34 -14.52
C ASP A 54 -10.44 1.41 -14.33
N SER A 55 -10.32 2.02 -13.15
CA SER A 55 -9.34 3.09 -12.87
C SER A 55 -7.91 2.68 -13.21
N PHE A 56 -7.51 1.46 -12.83
CA PHE A 56 -6.16 0.94 -13.12
C PHE A 56 -5.95 0.72 -14.62
N SER A 57 -6.92 0.12 -15.30
CA SER A 57 -6.85 -0.17 -16.75
C SER A 57 -6.76 1.11 -17.59
N ILE A 58 -7.56 2.12 -17.26
CA ILE A 58 -7.54 3.43 -17.92
C ILE A 58 -6.18 4.11 -17.71
N ALA A 59 -5.68 4.13 -16.47
CA ALA A 59 -4.39 4.73 -16.17
C ALA A 59 -3.23 4.00 -16.86
N LEU A 60 -3.26 2.66 -16.91
CA LEU A 60 -2.26 1.88 -17.62
C LEU A 60 -2.26 2.15 -19.12
N ALA A 61 -3.45 2.28 -19.73
CA ALA A 61 -3.58 2.66 -21.14
C ALA A 61 -3.00 4.05 -21.39
N ALA A 62 -3.30 5.03 -20.55
CA ALA A 62 -2.78 6.39 -20.67
C ALA A 62 -1.25 6.46 -20.50
N ARG A 63 -0.70 5.74 -19.51
CA ARG A 63 0.74 5.64 -19.28
C ARG A 63 1.50 5.11 -20.49
N ASN A 64 0.92 4.11 -21.18
CA ASN A 64 1.56 3.46 -22.31
C ASN A 64 1.29 4.18 -23.63
N ALA A 65 0.32 5.11 -23.67
CA ALA A 65 0.04 5.92 -24.83
C ALA A 65 1.20 6.89 -25.09
N ARG A 66 1.84 6.76 -26.26
CA ARG A 66 2.77 7.77 -26.75
C ARG A 66 1.96 8.86 -27.43
N TRP A 67 1.53 9.85 -26.66
CA TRP A 67 0.71 10.96 -27.15
C TRP A 67 1.60 12.11 -27.63
N ASP A 68 1.28 12.66 -28.81
CA ASP A 68 1.86 13.89 -29.34
C ASP A 68 0.73 14.92 -29.48
N ALA A 69 0.57 15.76 -28.46
CA ALA A 69 -0.52 16.74 -28.40
C ALA A 69 -0.36 17.83 -29.47
N ALA A 70 0.86 18.29 -29.72
CA ALA A 70 1.14 19.35 -30.69
C ALA A 70 0.85 18.87 -32.12
N GLY A 71 1.35 17.68 -32.47
CA GLY A 71 1.03 17.04 -33.74
C GLY A 71 -0.46 16.74 -33.90
N PHE A 72 -1.14 16.35 -32.83
CA PHE A 72 -2.59 16.11 -32.89
C PHE A 72 -3.37 17.39 -33.17
N VAL A 73 -3.11 18.48 -32.44
CA VAL A 73 -3.82 19.76 -32.63
C VAL A 73 -3.56 20.36 -34.01
N ALA A 74 -2.32 20.29 -34.51
CA ALA A 74 -1.97 20.83 -35.82
C ALA A 74 -2.67 20.10 -37.00
N ASN A 75 -2.97 18.81 -36.83
CA ASN A 75 -3.48 17.96 -37.91
C ASN A 75 -4.99 17.70 -37.86
N ASN A 76 -5.71 18.24 -36.88
CA ASN A 76 -7.12 17.93 -36.67
C ASN A 76 -7.99 19.18 -36.53
N PRO A 77 -9.26 19.13 -36.97
CA PRO A 77 -10.18 20.25 -36.83
C PRO A 77 -10.56 20.48 -35.35
N PRO A 78 -10.96 21.72 -34.97
CA PRO A 78 -11.29 22.07 -33.58
C PRO A 78 -12.32 21.15 -32.92
N GLU A 79 -13.31 20.68 -33.67
CA GLU A 79 -14.34 19.74 -33.18
C GLU A 79 -13.74 18.40 -32.72
N ARG A 80 -12.71 17.91 -33.42
CA ARG A 80 -12.02 16.67 -33.06
C ARG A 80 -11.10 16.87 -31.85
N CYS A 81 -10.45 18.04 -31.75
CA CYS A 81 -9.70 18.42 -30.55
C CYS A 81 -10.59 18.51 -29.32
N ALA A 82 -11.78 19.12 -29.45
CA ALA A 82 -12.77 19.21 -28.37
C ALA A 82 -13.23 17.82 -27.89
N LYS A 83 -13.57 16.90 -28.81
CA LYS A 83 -13.94 15.52 -28.46
C LYS A 83 -12.79 14.76 -27.77
N GLN A 84 -11.56 14.98 -28.23
CA GLN A 84 -10.40 14.36 -27.60
C GLN A 84 -10.18 14.89 -26.18
N ARG A 85 -10.38 16.20 -25.95
CA ARG A 85 -10.36 16.80 -24.61
C ARG A 85 -11.39 16.16 -23.70
N GLU A 86 -12.64 16.11 -24.14
CA GLU A 86 -13.73 15.50 -23.40
C GLU A 86 -13.40 14.04 -23.02
N TYR A 87 -12.83 13.28 -23.96
CA TYR A 87 -12.38 11.91 -23.70
C TYR A 87 -11.27 11.83 -22.63
N LEU A 88 -10.24 12.69 -22.72
CA LEU A 88 -9.14 12.71 -21.74
C LEU A 88 -9.63 13.15 -20.35
N GLU A 89 -10.50 14.16 -20.27
CA GLU A 89 -11.12 14.64 -19.04
C GLU A 89 -12.02 13.57 -18.40
N ALA A 90 -12.84 12.90 -19.22
CA ALA A 90 -13.71 11.81 -18.76
C ALA A 90 -12.90 10.63 -18.22
N ASN A 91 -11.76 10.31 -18.83
CA ASN A 91 -10.85 9.28 -18.33
C ASN A 91 -10.15 9.72 -17.03
N LEU A 92 -9.67 10.96 -16.97
CA LEU A 92 -9.02 11.50 -15.77
C LEU A 92 -9.97 11.51 -14.56
N ALA A 93 -11.25 11.81 -14.78
CA ALA A 93 -12.30 11.80 -13.77
C ALA A 93 -12.65 10.38 -13.27
N GLN A 94 -12.32 9.34 -14.04
CA GLN A 94 -12.52 7.94 -13.63
C GLN A 94 -11.35 7.37 -12.83
N ILE A 95 -10.17 7.97 -12.97
CA ILE A 95 -8.98 7.56 -12.22
C ILE A 95 -9.03 8.17 -10.81
N VAL A 96 -8.67 7.35 -9.82
CA VAL A 96 -8.48 7.77 -8.42
C VAL A 96 -7.70 9.08 -8.30
N SER A 97 -8.02 9.90 -7.30
CA SER A 97 -7.35 11.19 -7.13
C SER A 97 -5.86 11.02 -6.86
N ARG A 98 -5.06 12.02 -7.23
CA ARG A 98 -3.61 12.01 -7.00
C ARG A 98 -3.28 11.81 -5.52
N GLU A 99 -3.90 12.58 -4.65
CA GLU A 99 -3.70 12.50 -3.19
C GLU A 99 -4.00 11.08 -2.66
N GLN A 100 -5.09 10.47 -3.12
CA GLN A 100 -5.45 9.11 -2.72
C GLN A 100 -4.42 8.09 -3.24
N ALA A 101 -3.99 8.19 -4.50
CA ALA A 101 -2.97 7.31 -5.06
C ALA A 101 -1.63 7.41 -4.32
N GLU A 102 -1.18 8.63 -4.03
CA GLU A 102 0.04 8.91 -3.28
C GLU A 102 -0.06 8.37 -1.84
N GLN A 103 -1.19 8.59 -1.16
CA GLN A 103 -1.40 8.08 0.19
C GLN A 103 -1.40 6.54 0.24
N VAL A 104 -2.03 5.88 -0.73
CA VAL A 104 -1.97 4.42 -0.87
C VAL A 104 -0.54 3.97 -1.12
N LEU A 105 0.18 4.61 -2.05
CA LEU A 105 1.56 4.29 -2.36
C LEU A 105 2.46 4.36 -1.12
N ILE A 106 2.43 5.48 -0.40
CA ILE A 106 3.22 5.72 0.81
C ILE A 106 2.89 4.66 1.87
N THR A 107 1.60 4.38 2.08
CA THR A 107 1.15 3.41 3.08
C THR A 107 1.60 1.99 2.74
N MET A 108 1.42 1.55 1.49
CA MET A 108 1.81 0.19 1.09
C MET A 108 3.31 0.00 1.09
N LYS A 109 4.07 1.01 0.62
CA LYS A 109 5.54 1.01 0.67
C LYS A 109 6.03 0.88 2.10
N ALA A 110 5.57 1.75 3.00
CA ALA A 110 5.94 1.69 4.41
C ALA A 110 5.59 0.32 5.04
N ALA A 111 4.44 -0.23 4.69
CA ALA A 111 4.01 -1.54 5.18
C ALA A 111 4.88 -2.69 4.65
N CYS A 112 5.25 -2.72 3.37
CA CYS A 112 6.02 -3.84 2.81
C CYS A 112 7.54 -3.70 2.98
N SER A 113 8.09 -2.49 3.12
CA SER A 113 9.55 -2.24 3.14
C SER A 113 10.12 -1.93 4.53
N ALA A 114 9.30 -1.88 5.58
CA ALA A 114 9.81 -1.68 6.93
C ALA A 114 10.67 -2.87 7.38
N LYS A 115 11.77 -2.58 8.09
CA LYS A 115 12.67 -3.62 8.62
C LYS A 115 11.90 -4.56 9.57
N PRO A 116 12.22 -5.87 9.59
CA PRO A 116 11.70 -6.78 10.59
C PRO A 116 11.99 -6.27 12.01
N SER A 117 11.06 -6.52 12.93
CA SER A 117 11.21 -6.18 14.35
C SER A 117 10.79 -7.35 15.20
N ARG A 118 11.75 -7.96 15.91
CA ARG A 118 11.47 -9.09 16.82
C ARG A 118 10.46 -8.71 17.90
N ASN A 119 10.61 -7.52 18.49
CA ASN A 119 9.72 -7.05 19.55
C ASN A 119 8.29 -6.86 19.04
N GLN A 120 8.10 -6.12 17.95
CA GLN A 120 6.75 -5.86 17.42
C GLN A 120 6.10 -7.15 16.92
N SER A 121 6.84 -7.97 16.17
CA SER A 121 6.34 -9.26 15.68
C SER A 121 6.00 -10.20 16.82
N GLY A 122 6.80 -10.22 17.91
CA GLY A 122 6.53 -11.02 19.09
C GLY A 122 5.23 -10.64 19.79
N VAL A 123 4.93 -9.34 19.91
CA VAL A 123 3.64 -8.89 20.47
C VAL A 123 2.48 -9.28 19.55
N ILE A 124 2.63 -9.10 18.24
CA ILE A 124 1.62 -9.48 17.24
C ILE A 124 1.33 -10.99 17.27
N ILE A 125 2.36 -11.82 17.28
CA ILE A 125 2.24 -13.29 17.31
C ILE A 125 1.72 -13.75 18.68
N GLY A 126 2.11 -13.09 19.78
CA GLY A 126 1.52 -13.34 21.09
C GLY A 126 -0.01 -13.20 21.06
N ARG A 127 -0.52 -12.16 20.40
CA ARG A 127 -1.96 -11.95 20.22
C ARG A 127 -2.61 -13.04 19.35
N LEU A 128 -1.92 -13.49 18.30
CA LEU A 128 -2.39 -14.63 17.52
C LEU A 128 -2.61 -15.83 18.46
N ILE A 129 -1.62 -16.19 19.28
CA ILE A 129 -1.72 -17.31 20.23
C ILE A 129 -2.89 -17.12 21.21
N ASP A 130 -3.04 -15.92 21.79
CA ASP A 130 -4.13 -15.62 22.73
C ASP A 130 -5.52 -15.78 22.09
N SER A 131 -5.63 -15.65 20.76
CA SER A 131 -6.91 -15.78 20.04
C SER A 131 -7.32 -17.23 19.79
N PHE A 132 -6.44 -18.20 20.09
CA PHE A 132 -6.72 -19.64 20.02
C PHE A 132 -6.59 -20.29 21.42
N PRO A 133 -7.50 -19.98 22.37
CA PRO A 133 -7.37 -20.44 23.77
C PRO A 133 -7.39 -21.97 23.92
N ASN A 134 -7.94 -22.69 22.95
CA ASN A 134 -8.01 -24.16 22.94
C ASN A 134 -6.80 -24.82 22.27
N ALA A 135 -6.04 -24.08 21.48
CA ALA A 135 -4.79 -24.59 20.94
C ALA A 135 -3.76 -24.53 22.05
N ARG A 136 -3.49 -25.66 22.72
CA ARG A 136 -2.52 -25.73 23.81
C ARG A 136 -1.16 -26.14 23.24
N PRO A 137 -0.32 -25.22 22.71
CA PRO A 137 1.03 -25.60 22.32
C PRO A 137 1.80 -26.07 23.55
N HIS A 138 2.69 -27.05 23.38
CA HIS A 138 3.55 -27.54 24.47
C HIS A 138 4.33 -26.41 25.16
N SER A 139 4.74 -25.40 24.39
CA SER A 139 5.32 -24.16 24.91
C SER A 139 4.92 -22.99 24.01
N ALA A 140 4.02 -22.13 24.49
CA ALA A 140 3.60 -20.92 23.78
C ALA A 140 4.79 -19.98 23.52
N VAL A 141 5.74 -19.91 24.46
CA VAL A 141 6.95 -19.09 24.33
C VAL A 141 7.83 -19.60 23.18
N THR A 142 8.11 -20.91 23.15
CA THR A 142 8.93 -21.51 22.08
C THR A 142 8.27 -21.37 20.72
N TYR A 143 6.96 -21.59 20.64
CA TYR A 143 6.20 -21.39 19.41
C TYR A 143 6.29 -19.94 18.90
N ARG A 144 6.08 -18.96 19.79
CA ARG A 144 6.19 -17.53 19.45
C ARG A 144 7.59 -17.17 18.97
N GLU A 145 8.63 -17.54 19.71
CA GLU A 145 10.02 -17.20 19.33
C GLU A 145 10.44 -17.84 18.01
N ASN A 146 9.96 -19.07 17.73
CA ASN A 146 10.18 -19.71 16.45
C ASN A 146 9.56 -18.93 15.30
N LEU A 147 8.29 -18.52 15.42
CA LEU A 147 7.63 -17.72 14.38
C LEU A 147 8.29 -16.34 14.21
N VAL A 148 8.69 -15.68 15.30
CA VAL A 148 9.40 -14.40 15.25
C VAL A 148 10.73 -14.55 14.50
N HIS A 149 11.48 -15.61 14.79
CA HIS A 149 12.74 -15.88 14.11
C HIS A 149 12.52 -16.11 12.61
N LEU A 150 11.52 -16.91 12.23
CA LEU A 150 11.19 -17.16 10.83
C LEU A 150 10.78 -15.86 10.10
N CYS A 151 9.99 -14.99 10.74
CA CYS A 151 9.66 -13.68 10.18
C CYS A 151 10.88 -12.78 9.95
N GLU A 152 11.85 -12.82 10.87
CA GLU A 152 13.08 -12.04 10.75
C GLU A 152 13.97 -12.56 9.62
N VAL A 153 14.13 -13.88 9.51
CA VAL A 153 14.90 -14.55 8.45
C VAL A 153 14.29 -14.27 7.07
N ASP A 154 12.97 -14.39 6.94
CA ASP A 154 12.27 -14.14 5.67
C ASP A 154 12.06 -12.64 5.37
N GLY A 155 12.45 -11.75 6.29
CA GLY A 155 12.39 -10.31 6.08
C GLY A 155 10.99 -9.69 6.16
N TYR A 156 10.03 -10.34 6.83
CA TYR A 156 8.68 -9.81 6.95
C TYR A 156 8.61 -8.63 7.93
N SER A 157 7.98 -7.55 7.46
CA SER A 157 7.72 -6.38 8.30
C SER A 157 6.65 -6.67 9.35
N PRO A 158 6.61 -5.92 10.46
CA PRO A 158 5.54 -6.01 11.46
C PRO A 158 4.13 -5.80 10.87
N ALA A 159 3.98 -4.98 9.84
CA ALA A 159 2.69 -4.78 9.18
C ALA A 159 2.24 -6.05 8.42
N VAL A 160 3.15 -6.71 7.71
CA VAL A 160 2.88 -8.00 7.06
C VAL A 160 2.47 -9.05 8.09
N VAL A 161 3.24 -9.18 9.17
CA VAL A 161 2.95 -10.12 10.26
C VAL A 161 1.58 -9.85 10.86
N ALA A 162 1.24 -8.58 11.12
CA ALA A 162 -0.05 -8.20 11.68
C ALA A 162 -1.22 -8.51 10.74
N LEU A 163 -1.08 -8.26 9.44
CA LEU A 163 -2.09 -8.61 8.43
C LEU A 163 -2.26 -10.12 8.31
N ALA A 164 -1.17 -10.89 8.37
CA ALA A 164 -1.21 -12.35 8.31
C ALA A 164 -1.92 -12.94 9.52
N CYS A 165 -1.57 -12.47 10.73
CA CYS A 165 -2.28 -12.85 11.95
C CYS A 165 -3.77 -12.50 11.87
N ASP A 166 -4.11 -11.29 11.42
CA ASP A 166 -5.51 -10.86 11.27
C ASP A 166 -6.28 -11.74 10.28
N ALA A 167 -5.68 -12.09 9.15
CA ALA A 167 -6.29 -12.99 8.17
C ALA A 167 -6.54 -14.38 8.78
N ILE A 168 -5.57 -14.94 9.50
CA ILE A 168 -5.69 -16.25 10.16
C ILE A 168 -6.79 -16.23 11.22
N MET A 169 -6.83 -15.20 12.07
CA MET A 169 -7.81 -15.09 13.16
C MET A 169 -9.25 -14.88 12.66
N ARG A 170 -9.42 -14.27 11.48
CA ARG A 170 -10.74 -14.00 10.88
C ARG A 170 -11.26 -15.16 10.03
N ASP A 171 -10.40 -16.08 9.63
CA ASP A 171 -10.78 -17.22 8.81
C ASP A 171 -11.44 -18.30 9.69
N PRO A 172 -12.75 -18.57 9.52
CA PRO A 172 -13.47 -19.53 10.35
C PRO A 172 -12.97 -20.98 10.17
N THR A 173 -12.20 -21.28 9.12
CA THR A 173 -11.64 -22.63 8.95
C THR A 173 -10.47 -22.90 9.91
N ASN A 174 -9.92 -21.86 10.54
CA ASN A 174 -8.86 -22.00 11.52
C ASN A 174 -9.46 -22.22 12.91
N GLU A 175 -9.65 -23.48 13.29
CA GLU A 175 -10.06 -23.85 14.66
C GLU A 175 -8.87 -23.97 15.61
N PHE A 176 -7.67 -24.16 15.05
CA PHE A 176 -6.43 -24.40 15.79
C PHE A 176 -5.38 -23.36 15.46
N LEU A 177 -4.38 -23.25 16.35
CA LEU A 177 -3.20 -22.44 16.10
C LEU A 177 -2.49 -22.94 14.83
N PRO A 178 -2.12 -22.07 13.89
CA PRO A 178 -1.59 -22.49 12.60
C PRO A 178 -0.23 -23.17 12.77
N ALA A 179 0.05 -24.16 11.92
CA ALA A 179 1.42 -24.63 11.76
C ALA A 179 2.33 -23.48 11.26
N PRO A 180 3.64 -23.47 11.60
CA PRO A 180 4.56 -22.43 11.12
C PRO A 180 4.52 -22.22 9.60
N ALA A 181 4.39 -23.30 8.81
CA ALA A 181 4.27 -23.21 7.36
C ALA A 181 3.01 -22.45 6.89
N VAL A 182 1.87 -22.68 7.55
CA VAL A 182 0.60 -21.97 7.24
C VAL A 182 0.73 -20.48 7.57
N PHE A 183 1.35 -20.18 8.71
CA PHE A 183 1.62 -18.81 9.12
C PHE A 183 2.55 -18.08 8.13
N LEU A 184 3.66 -18.71 7.72
CA LEU A 184 4.57 -18.13 6.72
C LEU A 184 3.91 -17.97 5.34
N ALA A 185 3.05 -18.91 4.93
CA ALA A 185 2.26 -18.77 3.72
C ALA A 185 1.32 -17.55 3.79
N ALA A 186 0.70 -17.29 4.95
CA ALA A 186 -0.12 -16.10 5.16
C ALA A 186 0.72 -14.81 5.12
N CYS A 187 1.91 -14.79 5.74
CA CYS A 187 2.84 -13.66 5.65
C CYS A 187 3.24 -13.39 4.20
N LYS A 188 3.65 -14.42 3.46
CA LYS A 188 4.00 -14.31 2.04
C LYS A 188 2.84 -13.75 1.22
N LYS A 189 1.64 -14.31 1.38
CA LYS A 189 0.44 -13.84 0.70
C LYS A 189 0.19 -12.36 0.96
N GLN A 190 0.22 -11.92 2.22
CA GLN A 190 0.01 -10.52 2.57
C GLN A 190 1.10 -9.60 2.05
N HIS A 191 2.36 -10.03 2.09
CA HIS A 191 3.47 -9.29 1.50
C HIS A 191 3.32 -9.11 -0.02
N ASP A 192 3.00 -10.19 -0.75
CA ASP A 192 2.83 -10.17 -2.19
C ASP A 192 1.60 -9.31 -2.61
N GLU A 193 0.51 -9.37 -1.83
CA GLU A 193 -0.65 -8.49 -2.00
C GLU A 193 -0.28 -7.01 -1.80
N LEU A 194 0.46 -6.66 -0.74
CA LEU A 194 0.92 -5.29 -0.52
C LEU A 194 1.81 -4.79 -1.66
N ARG A 195 2.75 -5.62 -2.13
CA ARG A 195 3.61 -5.27 -3.29
C ARG A 195 2.80 -5.05 -4.56
N THR A 196 1.77 -5.86 -4.77
CA THR A 196 0.87 -5.74 -5.93
C THR A 196 0.08 -4.44 -5.87
N VAL A 197 -0.56 -4.13 -4.73
CA VAL A 197 -1.30 -2.87 -4.54
C VAL A 197 -0.36 -1.66 -4.66
N HIS A 198 0.83 -1.72 -4.06
CA HIS A 198 1.85 -0.67 -4.21
C HIS A 198 2.19 -0.42 -5.68
N ARG A 199 2.37 -1.50 -6.47
CA ARG A 199 2.65 -1.38 -7.90
C ARG A 199 1.48 -0.81 -8.69
N HIS A 200 0.27 -1.24 -8.41
CA HIS A 200 -0.91 -0.73 -9.10
C HIS A 200 -1.15 0.75 -8.78
N ALA A 201 -0.93 1.16 -7.52
CA ALA A 201 -0.96 2.56 -7.11
C ALA A 201 0.08 3.40 -7.85
N TRP A 202 1.32 2.92 -7.94
CA TRP A 202 2.39 3.58 -8.71
C TRP A 202 2.01 3.77 -10.19
N MET A 203 1.62 2.70 -10.87
CA MET A 203 1.27 2.75 -12.29
C MET A 203 0.05 3.64 -12.56
N THR A 204 -0.90 3.67 -11.62
CA THR A 204 -2.07 4.53 -11.74
C THR A 204 -1.71 6.00 -11.60
N LEU A 205 -0.80 6.32 -10.67
CA LEU A 205 -0.28 7.66 -10.48
C LEU A 205 0.51 8.12 -11.72
N GLU A 206 1.34 7.25 -12.31
CA GLU A 206 2.02 7.54 -13.60
C GLU A 206 1.02 7.79 -14.74
N GLY A 207 0.00 6.94 -14.87
CA GLY A 207 -1.05 7.09 -15.88
C GLY A 207 -1.88 8.36 -15.73
N ARG A 208 -2.17 8.74 -14.48
CA ARG A 208 -2.83 10.00 -14.16
C ARG A 208 -1.98 11.19 -14.58
N VAL A 209 -0.70 11.21 -14.23
CA VAL A 209 0.23 12.27 -14.63
C VAL A 209 0.34 12.35 -16.16
N ALA A 210 0.34 11.22 -16.87
CA ALA A 210 0.35 11.21 -18.33
C ALA A 210 -0.91 11.88 -18.93
N LEU A 211 -2.10 11.64 -18.37
CA LEU A 211 -3.33 12.31 -18.80
C LEU A 211 -3.32 13.81 -18.48
N GLU A 212 -2.90 14.17 -17.27
CA GLU A 212 -2.79 15.58 -16.85
C GLU A 212 -1.82 16.35 -17.77
N THR A 213 -0.67 15.73 -18.11
CA THR A 213 0.29 16.27 -19.07
C THR A 213 -0.34 16.39 -20.47
N SER A 214 -1.01 15.35 -20.96
CA SER A 214 -1.65 15.37 -22.28
C SER A 214 -2.68 16.50 -22.42
N LEU A 215 -3.46 16.74 -21.36
CA LEU A 215 -4.43 17.86 -21.30
C LEU A 215 -3.73 19.22 -21.28
N ALA A 216 -2.66 19.36 -20.49
CA ALA A 216 -1.88 20.59 -20.41
C ALA A 216 -1.20 20.93 -21.75
N GLU A 217 -0.60 19.94 -22.41
CA GLU A 217 0.05 20.09 -23.71
C GLU A 217 -0.95 20.43 -24.82
N MET A 218 -2.12 19.80 -24.83
CA MET A 218 -3.16 20.12 -25.81
C MET A 218 -3.70 21.54 -25.61
N THR A 219 -3.87 21.97 -24.36
CA THR A 219 -4.28 23.34 -24.03
C THR A 219 -3.22 24.37 -24.45
N ALA A 220 -1.94 24.05 -24.26
CA ALA A 220 -0.84 24.86 -24.74
C ALA A 220 -0.81 24.96 -26.28
N ALA A 221 -0.94 23.83 -26.97
CA ALA A 221 -0.95 23.79 -28.43
C ALA A 221 -2.12 24.60 -29.04
N GLU A 222 -3.30 24.56 -28.42
CA GLU A 222 -4.45 25.35 -28.85
C GLU A 222 -4.30 26.86 -28.58
N THR A 223 -3.65 27.23 -27.47
CA THR A 223 -3.52 28.64 -27.06
C THR A 223 -2.22 29.30 -27.51
N GLY A 224 -1.28 28.52 -28.07
CA GLY A 224 0.07 28.99 -28.43
C GLY A 224 0.97 29.30 -27.22
N ASN A 225 0.60 28.82 -26.03
CA ASN A 225 1.34 29.07 -24.79
C ASN A 225 2.25 27.90 -24.40
N VAL A 226 3.14 28.14 -23.44
CA VAL A 226 3.94 27.06 -22.82
C VAL A 226 3.01 26.20 -21.93
N PRO A 227 3.09 24.86 -21.99
CA PRO A 227 2.26 23.99 -21.18
C PRO A 227 2.52 24.19 -19.68
N ALA A 228 1.44 24.41 -18.93
CA ALA A 228 1.44 24.34 -17.48
C ALA A 228 1.45 22.87 -17.05
N LEU A 229 2.63 22.24 -17.10
CA LEU A 229 2.79 20.82 -16.80
C LEU A 229 2.37 20.50 -15.35
N PRO A 230 1.79 19.30 -15.11
CA PRO A 230 1.43 18.88 -13.77
C PRO A 230 2.67 18.75 -12.88
N ILE A 231 2.46 18.85 -11.56
CA ILE A 231 3.52 18.72 -10.56
C ILE A 231 4.20 17.34 -10.77
N PRO A 232 5.53 17.25 -10.86
CA PRO A 232 6.21 15.97 -10.99
C PRO A 232 5.94 15.09 -9.75
N LEU A 233 6.13 13.78 -9.88
CA LEU A 233 6.06 12.89 -8.73
C LEU A 233 7.18 13.24 -7.74
N ASP A 234 6.88 13.17 -6.44
CA ASP A 234 7.87 13.37 -5.39
C ASP A 234 9.06 12.41 -5.61
N PRO A 235 10.31 12.91 -5.68
CA PRO A 235 11.49 12.08 -5.95
C PRO A 235 11.76 11.01 -4.88
N THR A 236 11.16 11.13 -3.69
CA THR A 236 11.24 10.13 -2.62
C THR A 236 10.29 8.95 -2.85
N MET A 237 9.32 9.09 -3.76
CA MET A 237 8.47 7.99 -4.21
C MET A 237 9.25 7.11 -5.18
N ILE A 238 9.98 6.15 -4.61
CA ILE A 238 10.73 5.15 -5.37
C ILE A 238 9.76 4.15 -6.01
N PRO A 239 9.92 3.83 -7.31
CA PRO A 239 9.10 2.83 -7.98
C PRO A 239 9.18 1.47 -7.29
N PRO A 240 8.11 0.66 -7.36
CA PRO A 240 8.13 -0.70 -6.84
C PRO A 240 9.23 -1.51 -7.53
N LEU A 241 10.01 -2.27 -6.76
CA LEU A 241 10.96 -3.22 -7.32
C LEU A 241 10.22 -4.18 -8.27
N ALA A 242 10.87 -4.48 -9.40
CA ALA A 242 10.41 -5.50 -10.33
C ALA A 242 10.07 -6.78 -9.55
N PRO A 243 9.05 -7.55 -9.98
CA PRO A 243 8.81 -8.84 -9.36
C PRO A 243 10.07 -9.67 -9.57
N GLU A 244 10.78 -9.95 -8.47
CA GLU A 244 11.83 -10.95 -8.50
C GLU A 244 11.13 -12.25 -8.93
N ARG A 245 11.55 -12.82 -10.07
CA ARG A 245 11.19 -14.20 -10.37
C ARG A 245 11.74 -15.01 -9.21
N SER A 246 10.87 -15.47 -8.32
CA SER A 246 11.26 -16.33 -7.20
C SER A 246 12.16 -17.43 -7.76
N ALA A 247 13.43 -17.43 -7.33
CA ALA A 247 14.34 -18.54 -7.61
C ALA A 247 13.94 -19.82 -6.85
N PHE A 248 12.93 -19.72 -5.99
CA PHE A 248 12.28 -20.83 -5.30
C PHE A 248 10.95 -21.13 -6.00
N VAL A 249 11.03 -22.01 -7.00
CA VAL A 249 9.98 -22.94 -7.42
C VAL A 249 10.62 -24.31 -7.47
#